data_AF-A0A523PN86-F1
#
_entry.id   AF-A0A523PN86-F1
#
_cell.length_a   1.000
_cell.length_b   1.000
_cell.length_c   1.000
_cell.angle_alpha   90.00
_cell.angle_beta   90.00
_cell.angle_gamma   90.00
#
_symmetry.space_group_name_H-M   'P 1'
#
loop_
_entity.id
_entity.type
_entity.pdbx_description
1 polymer ?
#
loop_
_entity_poly.entity_id
_entity_poly.type
_entity_poly.pdbx_seq_one_letter_code
_entity_poly.pdbx_strand_id
1 'polypeptide(L)'
;MVNGIGQGSGGIARAAVESAMKAALERKADSLRRMDDLASKLGGTQARPQQDTAFSDMVSHTLAGIDGNVKAADKLPQAVMTGNLDFHEVAAQLKQSGLAFDFALAVRNKFIDAYREVMRMSV
;
A
#
# COMPACT_ATOMS: atom_id res chain seq x y z
N MET A 1 -6.21 55.97 -69.45
CA MET A 1 -7.08 54.87 -69.89
C MET A 1 -6.99 53.76 -68.84
N VAL A 2 -8.15 53.47 -68.26
CA VAL A 2 -8.55 52.27 -67.50
C VAL A 2 -7.76 51.92 -66.23
N ASN A 3 -8.32 52.36 -65.10
CA ASN A 3 -8.10 51.81 -63.78
C ASN A 3 -9.07 50.62 -63.60
N GLY A 4 -8.55 49.41 -63.41
CA GLY A 4 -9.34 48.19 -63.24
C GLY A 4 -9.79 48.00 -61.79
N ILE A 5 -10.86 48.72 -61.41
CA ILE A 5 -11.57 48.54 -60.15
C ILE A 5 -12.33 47.22 -60.20
N GLY A 6 -11.95 46.27 -59.35
CA GLY A 6 -12.58 44.95 -59.29
C GLY A 6 -12.16 44.14 -58.07
N GLN A 7 -12.26 44.71 -56.86
CA GLN A 7 -12.05 43.96 -55.61
C GLN A 7 -13.22 44.24 -54.65
N GLY A 8 -14.26 43.42 -54.78
CA GLY A 8 -15.46 43.46 -53.94
C GLY A 8 -15.21 42.86 -52.55
N SER A 9 -15.40 43.67 -51.52
CA SER A 9 -16.17 43.45 -50.27
C SER A 9 -16.25 42.08 -49.54
N GLY A 10 -15.60 40.99 -49.95
CA GLY A 10 -15.71 39.66 -49.32
C GLY A 10 -14.44 39.13 -48.62
N GLY A 11 -13.27 39.73 -48.85
CA GLY A 11 -11.97 39.21 -48.37
C GLY A 11 -11.68 39.50 -46.89
N ILE A 12 -12.17 40.62 -46.37
CA ILE A 12 -11.87 41.09 -45.00
C ILE A 12 -12.61 40.23 -43.96
N ALA A 13 -13.83 39.80 -44.29
CA ALA A 13 -14.63 38.93 -43.43
C ALA A 13 -14.07 37.51 -43.32
N ARG A 14 -13.51 36.95 -44.41
CA ARG A 14 -12.87 35.62 -44.38
C ARG A 14 -11.58 35.61 -43.55
N ALA A 15 -10.72 36.62 -43.68
CA ALA A 15 -9.47 36.70 -42.92
C ALA A 15 -9.70 36.83 -41.40
N ALA A 16 -10.74 37.55 -40.98
CA ALA A 16 -11.14 37.66 -39.57
C ALA A 16 -11.64 36.32 -39.00
N VAL A 17 -12.38 35.55 -39.79
CA VAL A 17 -12.89 34.23 -39.38
C VAL A 17 -11.77 33.19 -39.32
N GLU A 18 -10.83 33.19 -40.28
CA GLU A 18 -9.68 32.30 -40.28
C GLU A 18 -8.73 32.56 -39.10
N SER A 19 -8.49 33.82 -38.75
CA SER A 19 -7.68 34.18 -37.57
C SER A 19 -8.37 33.84 -36.25
N ALA A 20 -9.69 34.01 -36.15
CA ALA A 20 -10.46 33.58 -34.98
C ALA A 20 -10.47 32.04 -34.81
N MET A 21 -10.57 31.29 -35.92
CA MET A 21 -10.52 29.83 -35.91
C MET A 21 -9.14 29.30 -35.51
N LYS A 22 -8.06 29.95 -36.00
CA LYS A 22 -6.68 29.61 -35.62
C LYS A 22 -6.42 29.85 -34.13
N ALA A 23 -6.87 30.98 -33.58
CA ALA A 23 -6.77 31.28 -32.16
C ALA A 23 -7.60 30.33 -31.28
N ALA A 24 -8.78 29.88 -31.77
CA ALA A 24 -9.58 28.87 -31.08
C ALA A 24 -8.90 27.49 -31.07
N LEU A 25 -8.17 27.15 -32.14
CA LEU A 25 -7.44 25.89 -32.25
C LEU A 25 -6.23 25.83 -31.28
N GLU A 26 -5.53 26.95 -31.10
CA GLU A 26 -4.42 27.09 -30.13
C GLU A 26 -4.91 26.95 -28.68
N ARG A 27 -6.02 27.61 -28.33
CA ARG A 27 -6.63 27.47 -26.99
C ARG A 27 -7.06 26.03 -26.69
N LYS A 28 -7.56 25.32 -27.71
CA LYS A 28 -7.91 23.90 -27.59
C LYS A 28 -6.66 23.03 -27.39
N ALA A 29 -5.56 23.29 -28.10
CA ALA A 29 -4.30 22.59 -27.92
C ALA A 29 -3.72 22.77 -26.50
N ASP A 30 -3.78 23.99 -25.95
CA ASP A 30 -3.34 24.28 -24.58
C ASP A 30 -4.22 23.59 -23.54
N SER A 31 -5.53 23.50 -23.78
CA SER A 31 -6.44 22.77 -22.87
C SER A 31 -6.12 21.28 -22.82
N LEU A 32 -5.78 20.66 -23.96
CA LEU A 32 -5.40 19.25 -24.03
C LEU A 32 -4.09 18.98 -23.29
N ARG A 33 -3.10 19.86 -23.45
CA ARG A 33 -1.82 19.77 -22.71
C ARG A 33 -1.99 19.92 -21.20
N ARG A 34 -2.85 20.84 -20.75
CA ARG A 34 -3.13 21.02 -19.31
C ARG A 34 -3.89 19.82 -18.73
N MET A 35 -4.78 19.20 -19.50
CA MET A 35 -5.49 17.99 -19.08
C MET A 35 -4.55 16.79 -18.94
N ASP A 36 -3.59 16.64 -19.86
CA ASP A 36 -2.56 15.59 -19.79
C ASP A 36 -1.64 15.75 -18.57
N ASP A 37 -1.22 16.99 -18.28
CA ASP A 37 -0.39 17.30 -17.10
C ASP A 37 -1.17 17.12 -15.78
N LEU A 38 -2.47 17.42 -15.77
CA LEU A 38 -3.35 17.17 -14.62
C LEU A 38 -3.60 15.67 -14.41
N ALA A 39 -3.82 14.92 -15.48
CA ALA A 39 -3.96 13.46 -15.44
C ALA A 39 -2.67 12.79 -14.93
N SER A 40 -1.51 13.28 -15.35
CA SER A 40 -0.20 12.81 -14.90
C SER A 40 0.04 13.11 -13.40
N LYS A 41 -0.36 14.29 -12.92
CA LYS A 41 -0.26 14.65 -11.50
C LYS A 41 -1.22 13.85 -10.61
N LEU A 42 -2.42 13.55 -11.10
CA LEU A 42 -3.38 12.69 -10.39
C LEU A 42 -2.98 11.21 -10.41
N GLY A 43 -2.28 10.75 -11.45
CA GLY A 43 -1.74 9.39 -11.54
C GLY A 43 -0.49 9.13 -10.69
N GLY A 44 0.15 10.18 -10.17
CA GLY A 44 1.43 10.13 -9.45
C GLY A 44 1.34 9.91 -7.94
N THR A 45 0.16 9.99 -7.33
CA THR A 45 -0.02 9.76 -5.88
C THR A 45 -0.33 8.30 -5.59
N GLN A 46 0.48 7.38 -6.12
CA GLN A 46 0.50 6.01 -5.65
C GLN A 46 1.19 6.03 -4.29
N ALA A 47 0.42 5.97 -3.21
CA ALA A 47 0.92 5.71 -1.88
C ALA A 47 1.68 4.38 -1.92
N ARG A 48 3.01 4.46 -2.08
CA ARG A 48 3.86 3.29 -1.97
C ARG A 48 3.75 2.82 -0.52
N PRO A 49 3.33 1.58 -0.27
CA PRO A 49 3.32 1.06 1.09
C PRO A 49 4.77 1.09 1.58
N GLN A 50 5.05 1.97 2.54
CA GLN A 50 6.33 2.00 3.20
C GLN A 50 6.43 0.70 4.01
N GLN A 51 7.29 -0.22 3.57
CA GLN A 51 7.51 -1.49 4.24
C GLN A 51 8.26 -1.22 5.55
N ASP A 52 7.52 -1.01 6.63
CA ASP A 52 8.07 -1.01 7.99
C ASP A 52 8.44 -2.45 8.38
N THR A 53 9.69 -2.83 8.11
CA THR A 53 10.24 -4.17 8.41
C THR A 53 10.35 -4.45 9.92
N ALA A 54 10.49 -3.41 10.74
CA ALA A 54 10.70 -3.52 12.19
C ALA A 54 9.61 -4.33 12.91
N PHE A 55 8.35 -4.22 12.47
CA PHE A 55 7.26 -5.00 13.04
C PHE A 55 7.32 -6.47 12.62
N SER A 56 7.60 -6.75 11.35
CA SER A 56 7.79 -8.12 10.85
C SER A 56 8.92 -8.82 11.59
N ASP A 57 10.01 -8.11 11.85
CA ASP A 57 11.17 -8.63 12.58
C ASP A 57 10.83 -8.93 14.05
N MET A 58 10.12 -8.02 14.73
CA MET A 58 9.64 -8.24 16.10
C MET A 58 8.73 -9.47 16.20
N VAL A 59 7.78 -9.61 15.28
CA VAL A 59 6.83 -10.73 15.24
C VAL A 59 7.56 -12.04 14.99
N SER A 60 8.48 -12.07 14.02
CA SER A 60 9.30 -13.23 13.69
C SER A 60 10.16 -13.67 14.88
N HIS A 61 10.79 -12.72 15.58
CA HIS A 61 11.59 -12.99 16.76
C HIS A 61 10.74 -13.56 17.91
N THR A 62 9.54 -13.02 18.12
CA THR A 62 8.62 -13.49 19.16
C THR A 62 8.14 -14.91 18.88
N LEU A 63 7.80 -15.22 17.62
CA LEU A 63 7.41 -16.57 17.19
C LEU A 63 8.54 -17.58 17.41
N ALA A 64 9.78 -17.22 17.08
CA ALA A 64 10.94 -18.07 17.34
C ALA A 64 11.14 -18.31 18.85
N GLY A 65 10.90 -17.30 19.69
CA GLY A 65 10.94 -17.43 21.14
C GLY A 65 9.89 -18.40 21.70
N ILE A 66 8.67 -18.36 21.16
CA ILE A 66 7.58 -19.27 21.56
C ILE A 66 7.91 -20.72 21.19
N ASP A 67 8.44 -20.99 20.00
CA ASP A 67 8.89 -22.33 19.60
C ASP A 67 9.99 -22.86 20.54
N GLY A 68 10.91 -21.99 20.96
CA GLY A 68 11.89 -22.31 22.00
C GLY A 68 11.25 -22.70 23.34
N ASN A 69 10.24 -21.95 23.78
CA ASN A 69 9.52 -22.21 25.03
C ASN A 69 8.72 -23.51 25.00
N VAL A 70 8.11 -23.87 23.86
CA VAL A 70 7.40 -25.15 23.68
C VAL A 70 8.39 -26.31 23.75
N LYS A 71 9.53 -26.22 23.03
CA LYS A 71 10.56 -27.26 23.06
C LYS A 71 11.24 -27.41 24.41
N ALA A 72 11.39 -26.31 25.15
CA ALA A 72 11.88 -26.36 26.53
C ALA A 72 10.88 -27.06 27.44
N ALA A 73 9.58 -26.73 27.31
CA ALA A 73 8.49 -27.35 28.06
C ALA A 73 8.43 -28.88 27.85
N ASP A 74 8.64 -29.36 26.62
CA ASP A 74 8.66 -30.80 26.30
C ASP A 74 9.77 -31.59 27.03
N LYS A 75 10.86 -30.92 27.44
CA LYS A 75 11.98 -31.53 28.15
C LYS A 75 11.81 -31.52 29.67
N LEU A 76 10.89 -30.71 30.20
CA LEU A 76 10.69 -30.57 31.64
C LEU A 76 10.21 -31.87 32.33
N PRO A 77 9.29 -32.67 31.75
CA PRO A 77 8.89 -33.93 32.37
C PRO A 77 10.06 -34.90 32.56
N GLN A 78 11.02 -34.92 31.62
CA GLN A 78 12.23 -35.73 31.71
C GLN A 78 13.15 -35.23 32.84
N ALA A 79 13.22 -33.92 33.05
CA ALA A 79 14.05 -33.31 34.08
C ALA A 79 13.48 -33.45 35.51
N VAL A 80 12.15 -33.61 35.64
CA VAL A 80 11.51 -34.02 36.90
C VAL A 80 11.80 -35.48 37.22
N MET A 81 11.75 -36.36 36.23
CA MET A 81 12.04 -37.79 36.40
C MET A 81 13.49 -38.07 36.82
N THR A 82 14.44 -37.21 36.44
CA THR A 82 15.85 -37.30 36.87
C THR A 82 16.13 -36.65 38.23
N GLY A 83 15.12 -36.02 38.87
CA GLY A 83 15.24 -35.39 40.18
C GLY A 83 15.94 -34.03 40.19
N ASN A 84 16.19 -33.43 39.02
CA ASN A 84 16.94 -32.17 38.89
C ASN A 84 16.07 -30.90 39.08
N LEU A 85 14.74 -31.03 39.08
CA LEU A 85 13.81 -29.90 39.14
C LEU A 85 12.63 -30.22 40.06
N ASP A 86 12.23 -29.24 40.85
CA ASP A 86 11.07 -29.33 41.74
C ASP A 86 9.77 -29.30 40.91
N PHE A 87 8.78 -30.10 41.30
CA PHE A 87 7.55 -30.30 40.51
C PHE A 87 6.77 -29.00 40.32
N HIS A 88 6.79 -28.12 41.32
CA HIS A 88 6.10 -26.83 41.27
C HIS A 88 6.66 -25.91 40.18
N GLU A 89 7.98 -25.90 40.00
CA GLU A 89 8.65 -25.03 39.03
C GLU A 89 8.40 -25.52 37.60
N VAL A 90 8.38 -26.83 37.40
CA VAL A 90 7.97 -27.43 36.11
C VAL A 90 6.51 -27.16 35.79
N ALA A 91 5.61 -27.30 36.77
CA ALA A 91 4.20 -26.98 36.57
C ALA A 91 4.00 -25.50 36.17
N ALA A 92 4.71 -24.58 36.81
CA ALA A 92 4.68 -23.16 36.48
C ALA A 92 5.17 -22.89 35.04
N GLN A 93 6.31 -23.48 34.66
CA GLN A 93 6.86 -23.32 33.31
C GLN A 93 5.96 -23.91 32.22
N LEU A 94 5.34 -25.07 32.47
CA LEU A 94 4.37 -25.67 31.57
C LEU A 94 3.14 -24.75 31.37
N LYS A 95 2.63 -24.16 32.46
CA LYS A 95 1.50 -23.21 32.40
C LYS A 95 1.87 -21.95 31.63
N GLN A 96 3.06 -21.40 31.87
CA GLN A 96 3.54 -20.23 31.16
C GLN A 96 3.70 -20.51 29.65
N SER A 97 4.27 -21.66 29.29
CA SER A 97 4.45 -22.06 27.88
C SER A 97 3.10 -22.23 27.17
N GLY A 98 2.14 -22.89 27.82
CA GLY A 98 0.78 -23.03 27.30
C GLY A 98 0.09 -21.68 27.07
N LEU A 99 0.13 -20.78 28.05
CA LEU A 99 -0.46 -19.43 27.93
C LEU A 99 0.20 -18.62 26.80
N ALA A 100 1.53 -18.68 26.69
CA ALA A 100 2.26 -18.00 25.62
C ALA A 100 1.87 -18.53 24.23
N PHE A 101 1.67 -19.85 24.11
CA PHE A 101 1.22 -20.48 22.88
C PHE A 101 -0.21 -20.09 22.50
N ASP A 102 -1.15 -20.13 23.45
CA ASP A 102 -2.54 -19.72 23.21
C ASP A 102 -2.62 -18.26 22.75
N PHE A 103 -1.83 -17.38 23.37
CA PHE A 103 -1.72 -15.99 22.96
C PHE A 103 -1.17 -15.85 21.54
N ALA A 104 -0.14 -16.63 21.19
CA ALA A 104 0.42 -16.64 19.83
C ALA A 104 -0.61 -17.00 18.76
N LEU A 105 -1.49 -17.98 19.04
CA LEU A 105 -2.57 -18.36 18.15
C LEU A 105 -3.61 -17.24 17.99
N ALA A 106 -3.97 -16.55 19.08
CA ALA A 106 -4.87 -15.41 19.02
C ALA A 106 -4.31 -14.28 18.15
N VAL A 107 -3.01 -13.99 18.32
CA VAL A 107 -2.28 -13.01 17.52
C VAL A 107 -2.25 -13.44 16.04
N ARG A 108 -1.92 -14.70 15.73
CA ARG A 108 -1.94 -15.26 14.37
C ARG A 108 -3.29 -15.02 13.68
N ASN A 109 -4.39 -15.24 14.40
CA ASN A 109 -5.73 -15.00 13.85
C ASN A 109 -5.92 -13.51 13.50
N LYS A 110 -5.48 -12.59 14.36
CA LYS A 110 -5.57 -11.15 14.07
C LYS A 110 -4.74 -10.70 12.88
N PHE A 111 -3.57 -11.31 12.67
CA PHE A 111 -2.76 -11.05 11.47
C PHE A 111 -3.47 -11.50 10.19
N ILE A 112 -4.09 -12.68 10.20
CA ILE A 112 -4.86 -13.18 9.06
C ILE A 112 -6.06 -12.25 8.79
N ASP A 113 -6.75 -11.79 9.83
CA ASP A 113 -7.86 -10.84 9.70
C ASP A 113 -7.39 -9.50 9.10
N ALA A 114 -6.29 -8.94 9.60
CA ALA A 114 -5.73 -7.68 9.12
C ALA A 114 -5.31 -7.79 7.64
N TYR A 115 -4.66 -8.89 7.25
CA TYR A 115 -4.32 -9.15 5.86
C TYR A 115 -5.55 -9.20 4.96
N ARG A 116 -6.60 -9.92 5.40
CA ARG A 116 -7.87 -9.99 4.67
C ARG A 116 -8.53 -8.62 4.52
N GLU A 117 -8.50 -7.78 5.56
CA GLU A 117 -9.10 -6.45 5.52
C GLU A 117 -8.38 -5.51 4.54
N VAL A 118 -7.04 -5.51 4.54
CA VAL A 118 -6.24 -4.73 3.57
C VAL A 118 -6.56 -5.12 2.13
N MET A 119 -6.69 -6.42 1.87
CA MET A 119 -7.09 -6.92 0.55
C MET A 119 -8.51 -6.48 0.16
N ARG A 120 -9.41 -6.36 1.14
CA ARG A 120 -10.81 -5.95 0.92
C ARG A 120 -10.96 -4.46 0.64
N MET A 121 -10.04 -3.62 1.13
CA MET A 121 -10.01 -2.18 0.82
C MET A 121 -9.46 -1.88 -0.59
N SER A 122 -8.74 -2.82 -1.20
CA SER A 122 -8.00 -2.60 -2.45
C SER A 122 -8.70 -3.14 -3.71
N VAL A 123 -9.89 -3.73 -3.58
CA VAL A 123 -10.74 -4.19 -4.71
C VAL A 123 -11.83 -3.19 -5.06
#